data_AF-A0A6L3A9K4-F1
#
_entry.id   AF-A0A6L3A9K4-F1
#
_cell.length_a   1.000
_cell.length_b   1.000
_cell.length_c   1.000
_cell.angle_alpha   90.00
_cell.angle_beta   90.00
_cell.angle_gamma   90.00
#
_symmetry.space_group_name_H-M   'P 1'
#
loop_
_entity.id
_entity.type
_entity.pdbx_description
1 polymer ?
#
loop_
_entity_poly.entity_id
_entity_poly.type
_entity_poly.pdbx_seq_one_letter_code
_entity_poly.pdbx_strand_id
1 'polypeptide(L)'
;MAAVEHNFHIDIHHFVSIDWLGFVRLIDAIGGIDIDVPAPVSDYGTDVLDTFSGNTVPAGPQHMTGAQALGYSRVRVDGDIKRIERQQAVIRAVAARAVSFGYIARLPELWDAYHDAIKTDVNTGQVPGYALLAADTNLANIESFSLAGALYSGIAEDGALILLPNNDAMFDIIDLFLSDPRTRGEAPTVAIEYAAGQETAAGAAREHLLAYGVPAEYVQLLKGEGGTPGVFDFTGKSYTAAKLTSLFDLRLLNPDGPASVMERDVPEIFERCRRL
;
A
#
# COMPACT_ATOMS: atom_id res chain seq x y z
N MET A 1 -5.95 -5.73 15.57
CA MET A 1 -6.69 -5.48 14.32
C MET A 1 -7.83 -4.52 14.59
N ALA A 2 -8.87 -4.91 15.33
CA ALA A 2 -10.03 -4.06 15.66
C ALA A 2 -9.73 -2.58 16.01
N ALA A 3 -8.74 -2.29 16.86
CA ALA A 3 -8.39 -0.90 17.19
C ALA A 3 -7.86 -0.11 15.99
N VAL A 4 -7.08 -0.73 15.11
CA VAL A 4 -6.54 -0.08 13.91
C VAL A 4 -7.67 0.13 12.90
N GLU A 5 -8.48 -0.91 12.65
CA GLU A 5 -9.61 -0.84 11.71
C GLU A 5 -10.63 0.23 12.16
N HIS A 6 -10.97 0.26 13.45
CA HIS A 6 -11.92 1.22 13.98
C HIS A 6 -11.44 2.67 13.93
N ASN A 7 -10.18 2.94 14.27
CA ASN A 7 -9.68 4.31 14.36
C ASN A 7 -9.25 4.89 13.00
N PHE A 8 -8.81 4.03 12.07
CA PHE A 8 -8.26 4.48 10.79
C PHE A 8 -9.16 4.14 9.60
N HIS A 9 -10.28 3.46 9.82
CA HIS A 9 -11.23 3.06 8.78
C HIS A 9 -10.57 2.28 7.63
N ILE A 10 -9.63 1.41 7.99
CA ILE A 10 -8.95 0.51 7.03
C ILE A 10 -9.38 -0.93 7.30
N ASP A 11 -9.57 -1.70 6.23
CA ASP A 11 -9.86 -3.12 6.32
C ASP A 11 -8.55 -3.92 6.34
N ILE A 12 -8.29 -4.64 7.44
CA ILE A 12 -7.11 -5.48 7.57
C ILE A 12 -7.50 -6.92 7.27
N HIS A 13 -7.14 -7.39 6.08
CA HIS A 13 -7.46 -8.75 5.63
C HIS A 13 -6.60 -9.83 6.29
N HIS A 14 -5.34 -9.50 6.58
CA HIS A 14 -4.35 -10.42 7.11
C HIS A 14 -3.37 -9.72 8.05
N PHE A 15 -2.79 -10.47 8.98
CA PHE A 15 -1.71 -9.98 9.83
C PHE A 15 -0.49 -10.88 9.76
N VAL A 16 0.69 -10.28 9.98
CA VAL A 16 1.95 -10.99 10.18
C VAL A 16 2.60 -10.41 11.43
N SER A 17 2.98 -11.26 12.37
CA SER A 17 3.69 -10.90 13.58
C SER A 17 4.91 -11.81 13.72
N ILE A 18 6.05 -11.19 14.01
CA ILE A 18 7.34 -11.87 14.11
C ILE A 18 8.03 -11.41 15.38
N ASP A 19 8.62 -12.34 16.12
CA ASP A 19 9.46 -12.00 17.26
C ASP A 19 10.89 -11.66 16.80
N TRP A 20 11.74 -11.19 17.72
CA TRP A 20 13.09 -10.79 17.38
C TRP A 20 13.95 -11.94 16.85
N LEU A 21 13.80 -13.14 17.39
CA LEU A 21 14.60 -14.29 16.97
C LEU A 21 14.17 -14.75 15.58
N GLY A 22 12.87 -14.78 15.32
CA GLY A 22 12.29 -15.05 14.02
C GLY A 22 12.74 -14.04 12.97
N PHE A 23 12.75 -12.76 13.31
CA PHE A 23 13.21 -11.70 12.43
C PHE A 23 14.67 -11.92 11.99
N VAL A 24 15.56 -12.21 12.95
CA VAL A 24 16.98 -12.48 12.66
C VAL A 24 17.12 -13.68 11.75
N ARG A 25 16.48 -14.81 12.12
CA ARG A 25 16.56 -16.05 11.35
C ARG A 25 16.05 -15.90 9.92
N LEU A 26 14.94 -15.17 9.74
CA LEU A 26 14.34 -14.95 8.42
C LEU A 26 15.29 -14.18 7.50
N ILE A 27 15.91 -13.11 8.01
CA ILE A 27 16.86 -12.30 7.24
C ILE A 27 18.13 -13.11 6.93
N ASP A 28 18.65 -13.86 7.89
CA ASP A 28 19.83 -14.70 7.68
C ASP A 28 19.55 -15.81 6.65
N ALA A 29 18.33 -16.36 6.62
CA ALA A 29 17.93 -17.39 5.67
C ALA A 29 17.91 -16.92 4.21
N ILE A 30 17.57 -15.64 3.99
CA ILE A 30 17.65 -15.00 2.67
C ILE A 30 19.05 -14.43 2.39
N GLY A 31 20.03 -14.75 3.24
CA GLY A 31 21.43 -14.37 3.08
C GLY A 31 21.71 -12.90 3.38
N GLY A 32 20.98 -12.30 4.33
CA GLY A 32 21.10 -10.89 4.68
C GLY A 32 20.28 -9.96 3.77
N ILE A 33 20.32 -8.66 4.06
CA ILE A 33 19.65 -7.61 3.27
C ILE A 33 20.58 -6.46 2.95
N ASP A 34 20.32 -5.81 1.82
CA ASP A 34 21.08 -4.63 1.38
C ASP A 34 20.27 -3.36 1.65
N ILE A 35 20.86 -2.42 2.41
CA ILE A 35 20.25 -1.14 2.77
C ILE A 35 21.23 -0.01 2.44
N ASP A 36 20.76 1.02 1.74
CA ASP A 36 21.49 2.27 1.60
C ASP A 36 21.18 3.20 2.78
N VAL A 37 22.15 3.37 3.68
CA VAL A 37 21.98 4.12 4.93
C VAL A 37 22.23 5.60 4.66
N PRO A 38 21.22 6.49 4.79
CA PRO A 38 21.34 7.88 4.32
C PRO A 38 22.33 8.72 5.13
N ALA A 39 22.47 8.43 6.41
CA ALA A 39 23.36 9.13 7.33
C ALA A 39 23.84 8.16 8.41
N PRO A 40 25.07 8.33 8.94
CA PRO A 40 25.56 7.43 9.97
C PRO A 40 24.71 7.58 11.23
N VAL A 41 24.50 6.48 11.94
CA VAL A 41 23.76 6.47 13.21
C VAL A 41 24.54 5.71 14.27
N SER A 42 24.73 6.34 15.42
CA SER A 42 25.44 5.76 16.56
C SER A 42 24.52 5.69 17.78
N ASP A 43 24.61 4.61 18.54
CA ASP A 43 23.92 4.45 19.82
C ASP A 43 24.88 3.84 20.84
N TYR A 44 25.40 4.68 21.73
CA TYR A 44 26.30 4.28 22.80
C TYR A 44 25.58 4.04 24.14
N GLY A 45 24.26 4.31 24.18
CA GLY A 45 23.45 4.23 25.40
C GLY A 45 22.70 2.92 25.55
N THR A 46 22.64 2.11 24.49
CA THR A 46 21.93 0.83 24.45
C THR A 46 22.76 -0.25 23.76
N ASP A 47 22.28 -1.50 23.83
CA ASP A 47 22.91 -2.68 23.21
C ASP A 47 22.47 -2.91 21.75
N VAL A 48 21.61 -2.04 21.20
CA VAL A 48 20.96 -2.30 19.91
C VAL A 48 21.95 -2.28 18.74
N LEU A 49 23.08 -1.58 18.87
CA LEU A 49 24.11 -1.49 17.83
C LEU A 49 25.41 -2.25 18.15
N ASP A 50 25.41 -3.14 19.15
CA ASP A 50 26.62 -3.92 19.53
C ASP A 50 27.15 -4.84 18.41
N THR A 51 26.32 -5.11 17.40
CA THR A 51 26.71 -5.87 16.20
C THR A 51 27.45 -5.03 15.15
N PHE A 52 27.57 -3.72 15.38
CA PHE A 52 28.31 -2.78 14.53
C PHE A 52 29.58 -2.30 15.24
N SER A 53 30.67 -2.19 14.48
CA SER A 53 31.93 -1.68 15.01
C SER A 53 31.75 -0.27 15.58
N GLY A 54 32.08 -0.08 16.86
CA GLY A 54 31.93 1.21 17.54
C GLY A 54 30.48 1.66 17.70
N ASN A 55 29.54 0.72 17.77
CA ASN A 55 28.10 0.94 17.94
C ASN A 55 27.53 1.97 16.94
N THR A 56 28.06 1.94 15.72
CA THR A 56 27.77 2.92 14.67
C THR A 56 27.49 2.20 13.36
N VAL A 57 26.31 2.47 12.78
CA VAL A 57 25.99 2.09 11.41
C VAL A 57 26.53 3.15 10.46
N PRO A 58 27.47 2.82 9.56
CA PRO A 58 28.00 3.78 8.59
C PRO A 58 26.95 4.21 7.56
N ALA A 59 27.15 5.39 6.97
CA ALA A 59 26.37 5.81 5.81
C ALA A 59 26.77 5.04 4.53
N GLY A 60 25.86 5.04 3.56
CA GLY A 60 26.00 4.40 2.26
C GLY A 60 25.53 2.94 2.25
N PRO A 61 25.85 2.19 1.18
CA PRO A 61 25.41 0.81 1.01
C PRO A 61 25.97 -0.11 2.10
N GLN A 62 25.08 -0.81 2.80
CA GLN A 62 25.40 -1.79 3.83
C GLN A 62 24.73 -3.12 3.51
N HIS A 63 25.49 -4.21 3.59
CA HIS A 63 24.94 -5.55 3.64
C HIS A 63 24.81 -5.97 5.11
N MET A 64 23.57 -6.15 5.58
CA MET A 64 23.25 -6.41 6.98
C MET A 64 22.81 -7.86 7.18
N THR A 65 23.39 -8.51 8.19
CA THR A 65 22.85 -9.75 8.75
C THR A 65 21.53 -9.49 9.49
N GLY A 66 20.81 -10.54 9.87
CA GLY A 66 19.57 -10.42 10.64
C GLY A 66 19.77 -9.68 11.96
N ALA A 67 20.88 -9.94 12.66
CA ALA A 67 21.19 -9.26 13.92
C ALA A 67 21.49 -7.75 13.71
N GLN A 68 22.21 -7.41 12.63
CA GLN A 68 22.49 -6.02 12.25
C GLN A 68 21.23 -5.28 11.82
N ALA A 69 20.38 -5.91 11.01
CA ALA A 69 19.09 -5.35 10.59
C ALA A 69 18.14 -5.14 11.78
N LEU A 70 18.14 -6.07 12.75
CA LEU A 70 17.35 -5.95 13.97
C LEU A 70 17.84 -4.76 14.79
N GLY A 71 19.16 -4.64 14.96
CA GLY A 71 19.77 -3.49 15.63
C GLY A 71 19.40 -2.17 14.98
N TYR A 72 19.63 -2.06 13.67
CA TYR A 72 19.34 -0.87 12.87
C TYR A 72 17.87 -0.43 12.97
N SER A 73 16.92 -1.37 12.90
CA SER A 73 15.48 -1.09 12.99
C SER A 73 14.99 -0.70 14.40
N ARG A 74 15.81 -0.88 15.43
CA ARG A 74 15.49 -0.62 16.84
C ARG A 74 16.05 0.69 17.37
N VAL A 75 17.00 1.32 16.68
CA VAL A 75 17.61 2.58 17.11
C VAL A 75 16.57 3.69 17.31
N ARG A 76 16.68 4.43 18.42
CA ARG A 76 15.76 5.52 18.81
C ARG A 76 16.44 6.86 19.12
N VAL A 77 17.77 6.95 18.97
CA VAL A 77 18.54 8.15 19.36
C VAL A 77 18.07 9.43 18.67
N ASP A 78 17.48 9.30 17.48
CA ASP A 78 16.92 10.36 16.67
C ASP A 78 15.39 10.31 16.57
N GLY A 79 14.75 9.63 17.52
CA GLY A 79 13.30 9.58 17.70
C GLY A 79 12.58 8.46 16.96
N ASP A 80 11.31 8.25 17.34
CA ASP A 80 10.48 7.16 16.84
C ASP A 80 10.16 7.28 15.34
N ILE A 81 10.10 8.50 14.81
CA ILE A 81 9.84 8.72 13.37
C ILE A 81 11.01 8.18 12.54
N LYS A 82 12.25 8.47 12.93
CA LYS A 82 13.43 7.92 12.26
C LYS A 82 13.53 6.40 12.42
N ARG A 83 13.12 5.85 13.56
CA ARG A 83 12.98 4.41 13.73
C ARG A 83 11.98 3.80 12.72
N ILE A 84 10.82 4.42 12.53
CA ILE A 84 9.80 3.97 11.57
C ILE A 84 10.35 4.02 10.14
N GLU A 85 11.06 5.08 9.75
CA GLU A 85 11.71 5.18 8.44
C GLU A 85 12.69 4.01 8.20
N ARG A 86 13.50 3.65 9.20
CA ARG A 86 14.41 2.50 9.14
C ARG A 86 13.67 1.17 9.03
N GLN A 87 12.58 1.00 9.77
CA GLN A 87 11.73 -0.20 9.69
C GLN A 87 11.13 -0.37 8.29
N GLN A 88 10.66 0.72 7.67
CA GLN A 88 10.20 0.70 6.28
C GLN A 88 11.33 0.35 5.30
N ALA A 89 12.54 0.89 5.51
CA ALA A 89 13.70 0.54 4.68
C ALA A 89 14.07 -0.94 4.79
N VAL A 90 14.04 -1.51 6.00
CA VAL A 90 14.25 -2.95 6.24
C VAL A 90 13.19 -3.79 5.54
N ILE A 91 11.90 -3.45 5.64
CA ILE A 91 10.81 -4.19 4.97
C ILE A 91 11.01 -4.18 3.46
N ARG A 92 11.35 -3.03 2.87
CA ARG A 92 11.64 -2.92 1.42
C ARG A 92 12.85 -3.76 1.01
N ALA A 93 13.91 -3.75 1.82
CA ALA A 93 15.11 -4.54 1.55
C ALA A 93 14.85 -6.05 1.64
N VAL A 94 14.03 -6.50 2.61
CA VAL A 94 13.55 -7.88 2.69
C VAL A 94 12.75 -8.26 1.45
N ALA A 95 11.81 -7.41 1.01
CA ALA A 95 11.02 -7.67 -0.19
C ALA A 95 11.91 -7.76 -1.45
N ALA A 96 12.85 -6.83 -1.62
CA ALA A 96 13.81 -6.83 -2.73
C ALA A 96 14.68 -8.08 -2.73
N ARG A 97 15.15 -8.50 -1.55
CA ARG A 97 15.94 -9.72 -1.42
C ARG A 97 15.12 -10.98 -1.71
N ALA A 98 13.90 -11.06 -1.21
CA ALA A 98 13.01 -12.22 -1.41
C ALA A 98 12.60 -12.41 -2.88
N VAL A 99 12.39 -11.31 -3.62
CA VAL A 99 12.03 -11.34 -5.05
C VAL A 99 13.25 -11.61 -5.95
N SER A 100 14.47 -11.39 -5.45
CA SER A 100 15.68 -11.67 -6.23
C SER A 100 15.77 -13.14 -6.68
N PHE A 101 16.27 -13.34 -7.91
CA PHE A 101 16.23 -14.62 -8.62
C PHE A 101 16.87 -15.74 -7.80
N GLY A 102 16.06 -16.73 -7.41
CA GLY A 102 16.50 -17.93 -6.68
C GLY A 102 15.81 -18.15 -5.33
N TYR A 103 15.30 -17.10 -4.67
CA TYR A 103 14.62 -17.26 -3.38
C TYR A 103 13.14 -17.63 -3.51
N ILE A 104 12.45 -17.12 -4.53
CA ILE A 104 11.04 -17.49 -4.82
C ILE A 104 10.89 -19.01 -5.00
N ALA A 105 11.81 -19.64 -5.73
CA ALA A 105 11.81 -21.10 -5.93
C ALA A 105 12.05 -21.88 -4.63
N ARG A 106 12.67 -21.26 -3.62
CA ARG A 106 12.97 -21.83 -2.31
C ARG A 106 11.96 -21.40 -1.25
N LEU A 107 10.93 -20.62 -1.59
CA LEU A 107 9.94 -20.17 -0.62
C LEU A 107 9.21 -21.29 0.10
N PRO A 108 8.87 -22.44 -0.51
CA PRO A 108 8.32 -23.57 0.24
C PRO A 108 9.28 -24.08 1.32
N GLU A 109 10.57 -24.26 0.97
CA GLU A 109 11.63 -24.67 1.90
C GLU A 109 11.81 -23.66 3.05
N LEU A 110 11.83 -22.35 2.72
CA LEU A 110 11.94 -21.28 3.70
C LEU A 110 10.69 -21.18 4.59
N TRP A 111 9.50 -21.34 4.02
CA TRP A 111 8.26 -21.33 4.77
C TRP A 111 8.21 -22.48 5.76
N ASP A 112 8.52 -23.69 5.33
CA ASP A 112 8.55 -24.87 6.20
C ASP A 112 9.58 -24.69 7.34
N ALA A 113 10.72 -24.05 7.07
CA ALA A 113 11.75 -23.81 8.08
C ALA A 113 11.42 -22.67 9.08
N TYR A 114 10.61 -21.68 8.69
CA TYR A 114 10.44 -20.44 9.45
C TYR A 114 9.00 -20.06 9.79
N HIS A 115 7.99 -20.83 9.38
CA HIS A 115 6.59 -20.52 9.68
C HIS A 115 6.32 -20.46 11.20
N ASP A 116 6.97 -21.30 12.01
CA ASP A 116 6.85 -21.25 13.48
C ASP A 116 7.37 -19.94 14.10
N ALA A 117 8.21 -19.21 13.37
CA ALA A 117 8.72 -17.90 13.76
C ALA A 117 7.72 -16.77 13.49
N ILE A 118 6.68 -17.06 12.71
CA ILE A 118 5.73 -16.09 12.18
C ILE A 118 4.33 -16.47 12.67
N LYS A 119 3.69 -15.56 13.39
CA LYS A 119 2.27 -15.67 13.69
C LYS A 119 1.48 -14.91 12.61
N THR A 120 0.65 -15.64 11.86
CA THR A 120 -0.18 -15.07 10.80
C THR A 120 -1.49 -15.85 10.65
N ASP A 121 -2.49 -15.21 10.04
CA ASP A 121 -3.72 -15.83 9.55
C ASP A 121 -3.69 -16.12 8.03
N VAL A 122 -2.58 -15.80 7.35
CA VAL A 122 -2.35 -16.22 5.96
C VAL A 122 -2.27 -17.74 5.90
N ASN A 123 -3.15 -18.34 5.11
CA ASN A 123 -3.14 -19.78 4.90
C ASN A 123 -1.87 -20.19 4.13
N THR A 124 -1.24 -21.29 4.51
CA THR A 124 -0.03 -21.82 3.83
C THR A 124 -0.23 -22.05 2.33
N GLY A 125 -1.45 -22.40 1.90
CA GLY A 125 -1.82 -22.52 0.49
C GLY A 125 -1.93 -21.18 -0.27
N GLN A 126 -2.08 -20.05 0.43
CA GLN A 126 -2.06 -18.70 -0.17
C GLN A 126 -0.64 -18.15 -0.36
N VAL A 127 0.33 -18.61 0.45
CA VAL A 127 1.72 -18.12 0.42
C VAL A 127 2.35 -18.17 -0.97
N PRO A 128 2.23 -19.25 -1.77
CA PRO A 128 2.75 -19.26 -3.13
C PRO A 128 2.11 -18.20 -4.04
N GLY A 129 0.82 -17.92 -3.86
CA GLY A 129 0.11 -16.88 -4.62
C GLY A 129 0.65 -15.48 -4.29
N TYR A 130 0.83 -15.17 -3.00
CA TYR A 130 1.44 -13.90 -2.57
C TYR A 130 2.89 -13.77 -3.02
N ALA A 131 3.65 -14.86 -3.02
CA ALA A 131 5.00 -14.88 -3.53
C ALA A 131 5.08 -14.54 -5.02
N LEU A 132 4.22 -15.15 -5.85
CA LEU A 132 4.14 -14.86 -7.28
C LEU A 132 3.69 -13.42 -7.53
N LEU A 133 2.71 -12.93 -6.76
CA LEU A 133 2.28 -11.54 -6.83
C LEU A 133 3.42 -10.57 -6.50
N ALA A 134 4.19 -10.85 -5.44
CA ALA A 134 5.34 -10.04 -5.06
C ALA A 134 6.43 -10.07 -6.15
N ALA A 135 6.61 -11.20 -6.84
CA ALA A 135 7.56 -11.34 -7.93
C ALA A 135 7.15 -10.56 -9.20
N ASP A 136 5.86 -10.49 -9.49
CA ASP A 136 5.30 -9.71 -10.61
C ASP A 136 5.20 -8.21 -10.29
N THR A 137 5.23 -7.86 -9.01
CA THR A 137 5.17 -6.48 -8.55
C THR A 137 6.50 -5.76 -8.77
N ASN A 138 6.46 -4.63 -9.48
CA ASN A 138 7.60 -3.71 -9.49
C ASN A 138 7.74 -3.07 -8.10
N LEU A 139 8.70 -3.54 -7.31
CA LEU A 139 8.96 -3.05 -5.95
C LEU A 139 9.28 -1.56 -5.88
N ALA A 140 9.73 -0.93 -6.99
CA ALA A 140 9.92 0.52 -7.06
C ALA A 140 8.60 1.31 -6.98
N ASN A 141 7.46 0.65 -7.21
CA ASN A 141 6.13 1.25 -7.09
C ASN A 141 5.50 1.07 -5.71
N ILE A 142 6.20 0.44 -4.74
CA ILE A 142 5.72 0.36 -3.37
C ILE A 142 5.90 1.72 -2.70
N GLU A 143 4.79 2.38 -2.42
CA GLU A 143 4.77 3.62 -1.66
C GLU A 143 4.75 3.33 -0.15
N SER A 144 5.26 4.26 0.64
CA SER A 144 5.26 4.17 2.09
C SER A 144 4.78 5.48 2.67
N PHE A 145 3.85 5.39 3.61
CA PHE A 145 3.22 6.53 4.24
C PHE A 145 3.58 6.57 5.72
N SER A 146 3.54 7.76 6.30
CA SER A 146 3.76 7.99 7.71
C SER A 146 2.75 8.99 8.23
N LEU A 147 2.10 8.65 9.33
CA LEU A 147 1.18 9.56 10.00
C LEU A 147 1.90 10.68 10.76
N ALA A 148 3.23 10.69 10.82
CA ALA A 148 4.01 11.65 11.62
C ALA A 148 3.60 13.12 11.40
N GLY A 149 3.30 13.50 10.15
CA GLY A 149 2.86 14.86 9.81
C GLY A 149 1.44 15.22 10.28
N ALA A 150 0.65 14.22 10.67
CA ALA A 150 -0.71 14.36 11.17
C ALA A 150 -0.81 14.16 12.69
N LEU A 151 0.32 14.07 13.41
CA LEU A 151 0.34 13.84 14.85
C LEU A 151 0.87 15.06 15.60
N TYR A 152 0.31 15.33 16.77
CA TYR A 152 0.82 16.31 17.73
C TYR A 152 0.89 15.71 19.14
N SER A 153 1.74 16.29 19.99
CA SER A 153 1.94 15.78 21.35
C SER A 153 0.79 16.20 22.28
N GLY A 154 0.35 15.25 23.10
CA GLY A 154 -0.59 15.45 24.21
C GLY A 154 -0.09 14.80 25.49
N ILE A 155 -0.85 14.99 26.56
CA ILE A 155 -0.61 14.35 27.87
C ILE A 155 -1.89 13.59 28.25
N ALA A 156 -1.76 12.29 28.51
CA ALA A 156 -2.85 11.47 29.01
C ALA A 156 -3.20 11.81 30.47
N GLU A 157 -4.33 11.33 30.97
CA GLU A 157 -4.78 11.58 32.35
C GLU A 157 -3.78 11.11 33.41
N ASP A 158 -2.99 10.08 33.10
CA ASP A 158 -1.95 9.52 33.96
C ASP A 158 -0.60 10.26 33.85
N GLY A 159 -0.53 11.33 33.07
CA GLY A 159 0.68 12.12 32.83
C GLY A 159 1.60 11.55 31.74
N ALA A 160 1.22 10.45 31.06
CA ALA A 160 2.00 9.92 29.96
C ALA A 160 1.96 10.84 28.74
N LEU A 161 3.09 10.99 28.04
CA LEU A 161 3.13 11.64 26.75
C LEU A 161 2.47 10.75 25.70
N ILE A 162 1.51 11.30 24.97
CA ILE A 162 0.77 10.61 23.91
C ILE A 162 0.85 11.38 22.60
N LEU A 163 0.62 10.69 21.49
CA LEU A 163 0.44 11.30 20.18
C LEU A 163 -1.06 11.34 19.87
N LEU A 164 -1.58 12.53 19.62
CA LEU A 164 -2.95 12.77 19.23
C LEU A 164 -3.00 13.08 17.73
N PRO A 165 -4.01 12.57 17.01
CA PRO A 165 -4.15 12.84 15.59
C PRO A 165 -4.82 14.19 15.33
N ASN A 166 -4.33 14.90 14.32
CA ASN A 166 -5.17 15.79 13.54
C ASN A 166 -5.96 14.92 12.56
N ASN A 167 -7.25 14.74 12.82
CA ASN A 167 -8.08 13.79 12.07
C ASN A 167 -8.12 14.10 10.58
N ASP A 168 -8.27 15.36 10.18
CA ASP A 168 -8.36 15.74 8.76
C ASP A 168 -7.06 15.36 8.04
N ALA A 169 -5.91 15.80 8.58
CA ALA A 169 -4.61 15.48 8.00
C ALA A 169 -4.29 13.97 8.03
N MET A 170 -4.79 13.25 9.04
CA MET A 170 -4.62 11.80 9.15
C MET A 170 -5.43 11.07 8.08
N PHE A 171 -6.70 11.44 7.88
CA PHE A 171 -7.54 10.83 6.87
C PHE A 171 -7.10 11.21 5.45
N ASP A 172 -6.57 12.41 5.22
CA ASP A 172 -5.93 12.77 3.95
C ASP A 172 -4.77 11.80 3.60
N ILE A 173 -3.96 11.42 4.59
CA ILE A 173 -2.87 10.45 4.40
C ILE A 173 -3.41 9.03 4.19
N ILE A 174 -4.47 8.64 4.90
CA ILE A 174 -5.10 7.31 4.77
C ILE A 174 -5.76 7.15 3.41
N ASP A 175 -6.50 8.15 2.95
CA ASP A 175 -7.14 8.16 1.62
C ASP A 175 -6.07 8.06 0.52
N LEU A 176 -4.96 8.79 0.69
CA LEU A 176 -3.81 8.68 -0.21
C LEU A 176 -3.19 7.28 -0.17
N PHE A 177 -3.06 6.67 1.01
CA PHE A 177 -2.55 5.31 1.19
C PHE A 177 -3.44 4.24 0.55
N LEU A 178 -4.77 4.37 0.66
CA LEU A 178 -5.74 3.43 0.10
C LEU A 178 -5.93 3.62 -1.41
N SER A 179 -5.61 4.79 -1.94
CA SER A 179 -5.76 5.09 -3.36
C SER A 179 -4.68 4.44 -4.23
N ASP A 180 -5.13 3.86 -5.34
CA ASP A 180 -4.27 3.22 -6.33
C ASP A 180 -3.37 4.26 -6.99
N PRO A 181 -2.03 4.10 -6.90
CA PRO A 181 -1.08 5.08 -7.44
C PRO A 181 -1.19 5.25 -8.96
N ARG A 182 -1.61 4.22 -9.70
CA ARG A 182 -1.79 4.31 -11.15
C ARG A 182 -3.07 5.06 -11.52
N THR A 183 -4.16 4.82 -10.78
CA THR A 183 -5.39 5.63 -10.92
C THR A 183 -5.12 7.09 -10.56
N ARG A 184 -4.40 7.35 -9.47
CA ARG A 184 -3.94 8.72 -9.12
C ARG A 184 -3.09 9.36 -10.20
N GLY A 185 -2.14 8.61 -10.77
CA GLY A 185 -1.28 9.10 -11.85
C GLY A 185 -2.05 9.47 -13.12
N GLU A 186 -3.15 8.77 -13.40
CA GLU A 186 -4.06 9.11 -14.50
C GLU A 186 -4.97 10.30 -14.18
N ALA A 187 -5.28 10.56 -12.90
CA ALA A 187 -6.21 11.58 -12.44
C ALA A 187 -7.53 11.62 -13.26
N PRO A 188 -8.25 10.49 -13.35
CA PRO A 188 -9.47 10.40 -14.13
C PRO A 188 -10.64 11.14 -13.47
N THR A 189 -11.59 11.60 -14.29
CA THR A 189 -12.95 11.88 -13.83
C THR A 189 -13.82 10.67 -14.20
N VAL A 190 -14.33 9.96 -13.20
CA VAL A 190 -15.17 8.77 -13.34
C VAL A 190 -16.61 9.16 -13.08
N ALA A 191 -17.44 9.09 -14.12
CA ALA A 191 -18.88 9.29 -13.99
C ALA A 191 -19.61 7.95 -13.97
N ILE A 192 -20.31 7.65 -12.87
CA ILE A 192 -21.25 6.53 -12.78
C ILE A 192 -22.62 7.05 -13.20
N GLU A 193 -23.04 6.70 -14.41
CA GLU A 193 -24.40 6.98 -14.85
C GLU A 193 -25.38 5.91 -14.37
N TYR A 194 -26.55 6.33 -13.91
CA TYR A 194 -27.61 5.43 -13.45
C TYR A 194 -29.00 5.92 -13.82
N ALA A 195 -29.94 4.99 -14.02
CA ALA A 195 -31.34 5.31 -14.31
C ALA A 195 -32.13 5.69 -13.04
N ALA A 196 -33.26 6.38 -13.20
CA ALA A 196 -34.15 6.69 -12.09
C ALA A 196 -34.59 5.42 -11.33
N GLY A 197 -34.50 5.42 -10.00
CA GLY A 197 -34.79 4.26 -9.15
C GLY A 197 -33.57 3.37 -8.86
N GLN A 198 -32.40 3.68 -9.43
CA GLN A 198 -31.15 2.95 -9.19
C GLN A 198 -30.15 3.73 -8.30
N GLU A 199 -30.60 4.75 -7.58
CA GLU A 199 -29.76 5.59 -6.70
C GLU A 199 -28.95 4.74 -5.71
N THR A 200 -29.57 3.72 -5.09
CA THR A 200 -28.90 2.82 -4.15
C THR A 200 -27.81 1.98 -4.82
N ALA A 201 -28.07 1.50 -6.03
CA ALA A 201 -27.08 0.71 -6.79
C ALA A 201 -25.90 1.58 -7.23
N ALA A 202 -26.15 2.82 -7.65
CA ALA A 202 -25.11 3.79 -8.00
C ALA A 202 -24.24 4.13 -6.79
N GLY A 203 -24.86 4.34 -5.62
CA GLY A 203 -24.14 4.51 -4.35
C GLY A 203 -23.26 3.30 -4.03
N ALA A 204 -23.79 2.09 -4.11
CA ALA A 204 -23.01 0.87 -3.88
C ALA A 204 -21.85 0.70 -4.88
N ALA A 205 -22.05 1.04 -6.16
CA ALA A 205 -20.99 1.02 -7.16
C ALA A 205 -19.90 2.04 -6.83
N ARG A 206 -20.27 3.24 -6.39
CA ARG A 206 -19.30 4.25 -5.91
C ARG A 206 -18.49 3.70 -4.73
N GLU A 207 -19.14 3.20 -3.68
CA GLU A 207 -18.43 2.64 -2.51
C GLU A 207 -17.49 1.50 -2.91
N HIS A 208 -17.90 0.66 -3.86
CA HIS A 208 -17.04 -0.38 -4.42
C HIS A 208 -15.80 0.20 -5.12
N LEU A 209 -15.92 1.30 -5.86
CA LEU A 209 -14.76 1.96 -6.45
C LEU A 209 -13.80 2.52 -5.40
N LEU A 210 -14.33 3.12 -4.32
CA LEU A 210 -13.50 3.65 -3.24
C LEU A 210 -12.72 2.53 -2.54
N ALA A 211 -13.40 1.41 -2.23
CA ALA A 211 -12.80 0.24 -1.60
C ALA A 211 -11.67 -0.38 -2.45
N TYR A 212 -11.68 -0.19 -3.76
CA TYR A 212 -10.63 -0.64 -4.68
C TYR A 212 -9.68 0.48 -5.09
N GLY A 213 -9.61 1.56 -4.33
CA GLY A 213 -8.58 2.59 -4.44
C GLY A 213 -8.81 3.60 -5.57
N VAL A 214 -10.06 3.81 -6.00
CA VAL A 214 -10.40 4.99 -6.82
C VAL A 214 -10.77 6.13 -5.87
N PRO A 215 -10.03 7.26 -5.86
CA PRO A 215 -10.32 8.38 -4.97
C PRO A 215 -11.75 8.92 -5.09
N ALA A 216 -12.35 9.32 -3.97
CA ALA A 216 -13.74 9.76 -3.93
C ALA A 216 -13.99 11.03 -4.74
N GLU A 217 -13.01 11.92 -4.81
CA GLU A 217 -13.01 13.13 -5.61
C GLU A 217 -12.99 12.88 -7.12
N TYR A 218 -12.61 11.68 -7.56
CA TYR A 218 -12.65 11.29 -8.96
C TYR A 218 -14.03 10.77 -9.37
N VAL A 219 -14.87 10.34 -8.42
CA VAL A 219 -16.12 9.63 -8.73
C VAL A 219 -17.34 10.54 -8.57
N GLN A 220 -18.13 10.65 -9.64
CA GLN A 220 -19.37 11.43 -9.67
C GLN A 220 -20.54 10.53 -10.06
N LEU A 221 -21.69 10.76 -9.42
CA LEU A 221 -22.93 10.06 -9.76
C LEU A 221 -23.77 10.95 -10.70
N LEU A 222 -24.12 10.42 -11.87
CA LEU A 222 -24.92 11.13 -12.87
C LEU A 222 -26.25 10.42 -13.10
N LYS A 223 -27.35 11.12 -12.84
CA LYS A 223 -28.68 10.62 -13.19
C LYS A 223 -28.90 10.75 -14.69
N GLY A 224 -29.16 9.62 -15.34
CA GLY A 224 -29.37 9.52 -16.78
C GLY A 224 -30.64 8.75 -17.13
N GLU A 225 -30.82 8.49 -18.42
CA GLU A 225 -31.92 7.65 -18.92
C GLU A 225 -31.57 6.15 -18.83
N GLY A 226 -30.33 5.83 -18.46
CA GLY A 226 -29.79 4.49 -18.51
C GLY A 226 -29.26 4.15 -19.90
N GLY A 227 -28.52 3.05 -20.00
CA GLY A 227 -27.86 2.65 -21.25
C GLY A 227 -27.41 1.20 -21.22
N THR A 228 -26.65 0.81 -22.24
CA THR A 228 -26.02 -0.51 -22.23
C THR A 228 -24.97 -0.55 -21.13
N PRO A 229 -25.02 -1.51 -20.18
CA PRO A 229 -23.97 -1.64 -19.17
C PRO A 229 -22.60 -1.80 -19.82
N GLY A 230 -21.66 -0.95 -19.41
CA GLY A 230 -20.32 -0.93 -19.96
C GLY A 230 -19.53 0.29 -19.50
N VAL A 231 -18.26 0.33 -19.84
CA VAL A 231 -17.36 1.45 -19.57
C VAL A 231 -17.06 2.18 -20.87
N PHE A 232 -17.01 3.51 -20.82
CA PHE A 232 -16.47 4.34 -21.90
C PHE A 232 -15.19 5.03 -21.43
N ASP A 233 -14.13 4.95 -22.25
CA ASP A 233 -12.93 5.77 -22.06
C ASP A 233 -12.95 6.98 -22.99
N PHE A 234 -13.28 8.13 -22.42
CA PHE A 234 -13.41 9.39 -23.16
C PHE A 234 -12.12 10.20 -23.25
N THR A 235 -11.14 9.92 -22.40
CA THR A 235 -9.98 10.78 -22.18
C THR A 235 -8.64 10.06 -22.32
N GLY A 236 -8.66 8.77 -22.69
CA GLY A 236 -7.48 7.94 -22.90
C GLY A 236 -6.88 7.42 -21.60
N LYS A 237 -7.68 7.33 -20.53
CA LYS A 237 -7.26 6.84 -19.21
C LYS A 237 -7.40 5.33 -19.16
N SER A 238 -6.63 4.67 -20.02
CA SER A 238 -6.77 3.26 -20.35
C SER A 238 -6.58 2.34 -19.14
N TYR A 239 -5.72 2.69 -18.18
CA TYR A 239 -5.52 1.88 -16.98
C TYR A 239 -6.77 1.92 -16.10
N THR A 240 -7.29 3.12 -15.83
CA THR A 240 -8.53 3.30 -15.08
C THR A 240 -9.69 2.61 -15.79
N ALA A 241 -9.84 2.79 -17.10
CA ALA A 241 -10.91 2.13 -17.86
C ALA A 241 -10.83 0.59 -17.73
N ALA A 242 -9.64 0.00 -17.89
CA ALA A 242 -9.41 -1.43 -17.72
C ALA A 242 -9.73 -1.91 -16.29
N LYS A 243 -9.34 -1.13 -15.27
CA LYS A 243 -9.67 -1.40 -13.87
C LYS A 243 -11.19 -1.40 -13.65
N LEU A 244 -11.90 -0.37 -14.13
CA LEU A 244 -13.36 -0.29 -14.02
C LEU A 244 -14.05 -1.48 -14.69
N THR A 245 -13.59 -1.88 -15.89
CA THR A 245 -14.12 -3.07 -16.57
C THR A 245 -13.91 -4.35 -15.77
N SER A 246 -12.74 -4.51 -15.15
CA SER A 246 -12.43 -5.69 -14.35
C SER A 246 -13.21 -5.76 -13.04
N LEU A 247 -13.40 -4.61 -12.36
CA LEU A 247 -14.10 -4.58 -11.07
C LEU A 247 -15.58 -4.91 -11.19
N PHE A 248 -16.21 -4.49 -12.29
CA PHE A 248 -17.65 -4.67 -12.49
C PHE A 248 -18.00 -5.77 -13.50
N ASP A 249 -17.03 -6.51 -14.02
CA ASP A 249 -17.21 -7.49 -15.10
C ASP A 249 -17.97 -6.88 -16.31
N LEU A 250 -17.53 -5.68 -16.72
CA LEU A 250 -18.12 -4.90 -17.80
C LEU A 250 -17.22 -4.88 -19.03
N ARG A 251 -17.81 -4.71 -20.21
CA ARG A 251 -17.06 -4.49 -21.44
C ARG A 251 -16.70 -3.01 -21.64
N LEU A 252 -15.56 -2.76 -22.28
CA LEU A 252 -15.24 -1.45 -22.84
C LEU A 252 -16.07 -1.23 -24.12
N LEU A 253 -16.86 -0.16 -24.14
CA LEU A 253 -17.80 0.13 -25.23
C LEU A 253 -17.14 0.82 -26.43
N ASN A 254 -15.96 1.39 -26.23
CA ASN A 254 -15.13 2.01 -27.27
C ASN A 254 -13.70 1.43 -27.26
N PRO A 255 -13.51 0.18 -27.71
CA PRO A 255 -12.21 -0.49 -27.63
C PRO A 255 -11.11 0.18 -28.47
N ASP A 256 -11.48 0.90 -29.52
CA ASP A 256 -10.57 1.68 -30.36
C ASP A 256 -10.16 3.03 -29.72
N GLY A 257 -10.58 3.27 -28.47
CA GLY A 257 -10.21 4.42 -27.67
C GLY A 257 -11.06 5.67 -27.92
N PRO A 258 -10.66 6.83 -27.37
CA PRO A 258 -11.45 8.06 -27.41
C PRO A 258 -11.82 8.55 -28.81
N ALA A 259 -10.93 8.33 -29.80
CA ALA A 259 -11.15 8.78 -31.18
C ALA A 259 -12.38 8.12 -31.83
N SER A 260 -12.69 6.87 -31.46
CA SER A 260 -13.85 6.14 -31.99
C SER A 260 -15.20 6.63 -31.47
N VAL A 261 -15.20 7.37 -30.35
CA VAL A 261 -16.39 7.98 -29.75
C VAL A 261 -16.83 9.22 -30.53
N MET A 262 -15.90 9.92 -31.18
CA MET A 262 -16.22 11.15 -31.92
C MET A 262 -16.97 10.89 -33.24
N GLU A 263 -16.91 9.68 -33.80
CA GLU A 263 -17.47 9.37 -35.12
C GLU A 263 -18.86 8.72 -35.09
N ARG A 264 -19.35 8.26 -33.93
CA ARG A 264 -20.69 7.65 -33.78
C ARG A 264 -21.37 8.19 -32.54
N ASP A 265 -22.52 8.84 -32.75
CA ASP A 265 -23.51 9.21 -31.74
C ASP A 265 -22.91 9.48 -30.36
N VAL A 266 -22.34 10.66 -30.18
CA VAL A 266 -21.91 11.17 -28.86
C VAL A 266 -23.09 11.00 -27.92
N PRO A 267 -23.07 10.04 -26.97
CA PRO A 267 -24.19 9.89 -26.07
C PRO A 267 -24.31 11.19 -25.29
N GLU A 268 -25.52 11.68 -25.03
CA GLU A 268 -25.76 12.94 -24.29
C GLU A 268 -24.97 13.00 -22.96
N ILE A 269 -24.64 11.83 -22.44
CA ILE A 269 -23.71 11.53 -21.33
C ILE A 269 -22.32 12.12 -21.52
N PHE A 270 -21.70 12.04 -22.70
CA PHE A 270 -20.38 12.62 -22.95
C PHE A 270 -20.39 14.14 -22.77
N GLU A 271 -21.42 14.82 -23.29
CA GLU A 271 -21.58 16.27 -23.08
C GLU A 271 -21.96 16.63 -21.64
N ARG A 272 -22.55 15.70 -20.87
CA ARG A 272 -22.73 15.85 -19.42
C ARG A 272 -21.40 15.68 -18.69
N CYS A 273 -20.61 14.67 -19.04
CA CYS A 273 -19.29 14.41 -18.45
C CYS A 273 -18.26 15.51 -18.78
N ARG A 274 -18.31 16.11 -19.98
CA ARG A 274 -17.41 17.18 -20.42
C ARG A 274 -17.63 18.51 -19.68
N ARG A 275 -18.81 18.70 -19.08
CA ARG A 275 -19.17 19.90 -18.31
C ARG A 275 -18.74 19.84 -16.84
N LEU A 276 -18.17 18.71 -16.43
CA LEU A 276 -17.64 18.43 -15.08
C LEU A 276 -16.13 18.66 -15.07
#